data_AF-A0A7U9SQU7-F1
#
_entry.id   AF-A0A7U9SQU7-F1
#
_cell.length_a   1.000
_cell.length_b   1.000
_cell.length_c   1.000
_cell.angle_alpha   90.00
_cell.angle_beta   90.00
_cell.angle_gamma   90.00
#
_symmetry.space_group_name_H-M   'P 1'
#
loop_
_entity.id
_entity.type
_entity.pdbx_description
1 polymer ?
#
loop_
_entity_poly.entity_id
_entity_poly.type
_entity_poly.pdbx_seq_one_letter_code
_entity_poly.pdbx_strand_id
1 'polypeptide(L)'
;MTHEQLSERWEQFGNCEYDKALYVEYMIFCNLSSDEIFNNYLKAGEITEKAFFDVLDFLYSNQCYILLYKLMRDNKIRFVKPDFDRIKNIGFKDNVEERMQRWYY
;
A
#
# COMPACT_ATOMS: atom_id res chain seq x y z
N MET A 1 -14.54 -20.26 -9.72
CA MET A 1 -15.26 -19.04 -10.16
C MET A 1 -15.12 -18.97 -11.66
N THR A 2 -16.22 -18.76 -12.39
CA THR A 2 -16.16 -18.56 -13.85
C THR A 2 -15.91 -17.08 -14.18
N HIS A 3 -15.55 -16.78 -15.44
CA HIS A 3 -15.42 -15.39 -15.90
C HIS A 3 -16.75 -14.63 -15.82
N GLU A 4 -17.87 -15.28 -16.16
CA GLU A 4 -19.20 -14.68 -16.02
C GLU A 4 -19.51 -14.30 -14.57
N GLN A 5 -19.26 -15.21 -13.63
CA GLN A 5 -19.44 -14.94 -12.19
C GLN A 5 -18.54 -13.81 -11.69
N LEU A 6 -17.32 -13.68 -12.23
CA LEU A 6 -16.41 -12.60 -11.90
C LEU A 6 -16.96 -11.25 -12.40
N SER A 7 -17.45 -11.21 -13.65
CA SER A 7 -18.03 -10.01 -14.25
C SER A 7 -19.29 -9.55 -13.51
N GLU A 8 -20.21 -10.47 -13.20
CA GLU A 8 -21.43 -10.15 -12.44
C GLU A 8 -21.09 -9.58 -11.07
N ARG A 9 -20.14 -10.20 -10.35
CA ARG A 9 -19.70 -9.71 -9.04
C ARG A 9 -19.02 -8.35 -9.15
N TRP A 10 -18.19 -8.13 -10.17
CA TRP A 10 -17.58 -6.83 -10.42
C TRP A 10 -18.64 -5.76 -10.67
N GLU A 11 -19.64 -6.02 -11.52
CA GLU A 11 -20.74 -5.09 -11.81
C GLU A 11 -21.57 -4.77 -10.57
N GLN A 12 -21.78 -5.73 -9.68
CA GLN A 12 -22.51 -5.56 -8.43
C GLN A 12 -21.67 -4.92 -7.30
N PHE A 13 -20.33 -4.93 -7.41
CA PHE A 13 -19.46 -4.45 -6.34
C PHE A 13 -19.31 -2.93 -6.35
N GLY A 14 -20.10 -2.26 -5.51
CA GLY A 14 -20.11 -0.80 -5.39
C GLY A 14 -20.50 -0.07 -6.67
N ASN A 15 -20.59 1.24 -6.61
CA ASN A 15 -21.21 2.05 -7.67
C ASN A 15 -20.27 3.09 -8.30
N CYS A 16 -19.04 3.22 -7.79
CA CYS A 16 -18.06 4.18 -8.31
C CYS A 16 -16.80 3.49 -8.82
N GLU A 17 -16.01 4.19 -9.63
CA GLU A 17 -14.76 3.69 -10.21
C GLU A 17 -13.79 3.18 -9.13
N TYR A 18 -13.75 3.85 -7.98
CA TYR A 18 -12.94 3.43 -6.85
C TYR A 18 -13.34 2.04 -6.32
N ASP A 19 -14.64 1.77 -6.17
CA ASP A 19 -15.13 0.47 -5.72
C ASP A 19 -14.78 -0.63 -6.74
N LYS A 20 -14.94 -0.32 -8.03
CA LYS A 20 -14.59 -1.22 -9.14
C LYS A 20 -13.10 -1.56 -9.15
N ALA A 21 -12.24 -0.56 -8.96
CA ALA A 21 -10.79 -0.76 -8.84
C ALA A 21 -10.44 -1.60 -7.61
N LEU A 22 -11.06 -1.29 -6.46
CA LEU A 22 -10.86 -2.06 -5.22
C LEU A 22 -11.27 -3.53 -5.36
N TYR A 23 -12.34 -3.83 -6.10
CA TYR A 23 -12.73 -5.20 -6.39
C TYR A 23 -11.63 -5.95 -7.14
N VAL A 24 -11.05 -5.34 -8.17
CA VAL A 24 -9.95 -5.94 -8.94
C VAL A 24 -8.76 -6.22 -8.03
N GLU A 25 -8.38 -5.27 -7.17
CA GLU A 25 -7.29 -5.47 -6.22
C GLU A 25 -7.59 -6.58 -5.20
N TYR A 26 -8.83 -6.70 -4.70
CA TYR A 26 -9.21 -7.82 -3.83
C TYR A 26 -9.08 -9.16 -4.55
N MET A 27 -9.47 -9.24 -5.82
CA MET A 27 -9.35 -10.46 -6.60
C MET A 27 -7.90 -10.85 -6.85
N ILE A 28 -7.04 -9.88 -7.18
CA ILE A 28 -5.59 -10.08 -7.32
C ILE A 28 -5.01 -10.55 -5.99
N PHE A 29 -5.30 -9.83 -4.89
CA PHE A 29 -4.77 -10.14 -3.56
C PHE A 29 -5.17 -11.55 -3.13
N CYS A 30 -6.47 -11.86 -3.10
CA CYS A 30 -6.98 -13.15 -2.65
C CYS A 30 -6.50 -14.34 -3.51
N ASN A 31 -6.19 -14.12 -4.80
CA ASN A 31 -5.80 -15.19 -5.70
C ASN A 31 -4.28 -15.41 -5.78
N LEU A 32 -3.48 -14.35 -5.64
CA LEU A 32 -2.04 -14.41 -5.84
C LEU A 32 -1.23 -14.38 -4.54
N SER A 33 -1.81 -13.93 -3.42
CA SER A 33 -1.11 -13.96 -2.14
C SER A 33 -0.91 -15.39 -1.65
N SER A 34 0.24 -15.68 -1.04
CA SER A 34 0.38 -16.87 -0.22
C SER A 34 -0.50 -16.76 1.03
N ASP A 35 -0.82 -17.88 1.67
CA ASP A 35 -1.53 -17.89 2.95
C ASP A 35 -0.82 -17.04 4.01
N GLU A 36 0.51 -17.01 3.99
CA GLU A 36 1.30 -16.19 4.90
C GLU A 36 1.07 -14.69 4.66
N ILE A 37 1.16 -14.23 3.41
CA ILE A 37 0.92 -12.82 3.04
C ILE A 37 -0.53 -12.43 3.36
N PHE A 38 -1.49 -13.30 3.04
CA PHE A 38 -2.90 -13.08 3.32
C PHE A 38 -3.16 -12.88 4.82
N ASN A 39 -2.67 -13.80 5.64
CA ASN A 39 -2.84 -13.74 7.09
C ASN A 39 -2.10 -12.54 7.71
N ASN A 40 -0.91 -12.22 7.20
CA ASN A 40 -0.14 -11.06 7.66
C ASN A 40 -0.86 -9.74 7.35
N TYR A 41 -1.49 -9.59 6.18
CA TYR A 41 -2.30 -8.41 5.86
C TYR A 41 -3.45 -8.21 6.84
N LEU A 42 -4.17 -9.30 7.19
CA LEU A 42 -5.30 -9.23 8.13
C LEU A 42 -4.86 -8.88 9.56
N LYS A 43 -3.62 -9.20 9.93
CA LYS A 43 -3.05 -8.96 11.27
C LYS A 43 -1.92 -7.94 11.26
N ALA A 44 -1.92 -7.00 10.31
CA ALA A 44 -0.80 -6.08 10.07
C ALA A 44 -0.34 -5.28 11.31
N GLY A 45 -1.23 -5.06 12.27
CA GLY A 45 -0.90 -4.41 13.55
C GLY A 45 -0.02 -5.25 14.48
N GLU A 46 -0.06 -6.57 14.38
CA GLU A 46 0.54 -7.52 15.33
C GLU A 46 1.80 -8.22 14.79
N ILE A 47 2.11 -8.04 13.49
CA ILE A 47 3.22 -8.72 12.84
C ILE A 47 4.55 -7.98 12.99
N THR A 48 5.64 -8.70 12.72
CA THR A 48 7.00 -8.18 12.68
C THR A 48 7.18 -7.13 11.59
N GLU A 49 8.21 -6.29 11.71
CA GLU A 49 8.52 -5.27 10.70
C GLU A 49 8.84 -5.93 9.34
N LYS A 50 9.62 -7.02 9.33
CA LYS A 50 9.90 -7.79 8.09
C LYS A 50 8.62 -8.28 7.42
N ALA A 51 7.75 -8.96 8.16
CA ALA A 51 6.50 -9.49 7.61
C ALA A 51 5.60 -8.37 7.07
N PHE A 52 5.59 -7.22 7.73
CA PHE A 52 4.87 -6.05 7.26
C PHE A 52 5.43 -5.52 5.93
N PHE A 53 6.76 -5.44 5.79
CA PHE A 53 7.38 -5.06 4.52
C PHE A 53 7.16 -6.08 3.41
N ASP A 54 7.14 -7.38 3.71
CA ASP A 54 6.82 -8.42 2.73
C ASP A 54 5.39 -8.23 2.16
N VAL A 55 4.42 -7.83 2.99
CA VAL A 55 3.07 -7.49 2.54
C VAL A 55 3.06 -6.22 1.67
N LEU A 56 3.80 -5.18 2.06
CA LEU A 56 3.90 -3.95 1.26
C LEU A 56 4.48 -4.23 -0.13
N ASP A 57 5.54 -5.04 -0.19
CA ASP A 57 6.21 -5.41 -1.44
C ASP A 57 5.27 -6.23 -2.35
N PHE A 58 4.53 -7.17 -1.78
CA PHE A 58 3.50 -7.92 -2.51
C PHE A 58 2.45 -6.98 -3.14
N LEU A 59 1.88 -6.07 -2.35
CA LEU A 59 0.83 -5.16 -2.82
C LEU A 59 1.36 -4.21 -3.89
N TYR A 60 2.58 -3.69 -3.71
CA TYR A 60 3.20 -2.80 -4.69
C TYR A 60 3.50 -3.53 -6.01
N SER A 61 4.09 -4.71 -5.94
CA SER A 61 4.47 -5.51 -7.12
C SER A 61 3.27 -5.97 -7.95
N ASN A 62 2.12 -6.16 -7.30
CA ASN A 62 0.87 -6.56 -7.96
C ASN A 62 -0.07 -5.37 -8.26
N GLN A 63 0.42 -4.14 -8.12
CA GLN A 63 -0.34 -2.91 -8.39
C GLN A 63 -1.63 -2.76 -7.56
N CYS A 64 -1.68 -3.35 -6.36
CA CYS A 64 -2.79 -3.22 -5.43
C CYS A 64 -2.68 -1.93 -4.60
N TYR A 65 -2.73 -0.78 -5.27
CA TYR A 65 -2.42 0.52 -4.66
C TYR A 65 -3.47 1.02 -3.67
N ILE A 66 -4.75 0.70 -3.86
CA ILE A 66 -5.81 1.05 -2.91
C ILE A 66 -5.62 0.26 -1.61
N LEU A 67 -5.36 -1.04 -1.70
CA LEU A 67 -5.06 -1.89 -0.53
C LEU A 67 -3.76 -1.47 0.14
N LEU A 68 -2.72 -1.17 -0.64
CA LEU A 68 -1.45 -0.64 -0.14
C LEU A 68 -1.67 0.65 0.65
N TYR A 69 -2.41 1.60 0.07
CA TYR A 69 -2.72 2.86 0.73
C TYR A 69 -3.48 2.65 2.05
N LYS A 70 -4.50 1.78 2.07
CA LYS A 70 -5.25 1.45 3.30
C LYS A 70 -4.31 0.87 4.35
N LEU A 71 -3.49 -0.12 3.99
CA LEU A 71 -2.54 -0.76 4.89
C LEU A 71 -1.56 0.26 5.49
N MET A 72 -0.98 1.12 4.65
CA MET A 72 -0.04 2.15 5.08
C MET A 72 -0.69 3.18 5.99
N ARG A 73 -1.90 3.65 5.65
CA ARG A 73 -2.66 4.63 6.44
C ARG A 73 -2.99 4.07 7.83
N ASP A 74 -3.49 2.83 7.88
CA ASP A 74 -3.95 2.21 9.12
C ASP A 74 -2.76 1.83 10.03
N ASN A 75 -1.57 1.64 9.45
CA ASN A 75 -0.33 1.34 10.17
C ASN A 75 0.69 2.49 10.12
N LYS A 76 0.23 3.74 9.96
CA LYS A 76 1.10 4.91 9.72
C LYS A 76 2.26 5.05 10.71
N ILE A 77 2.04 4.64 11.96
CA ILE A 77 3.04 4.76 13.03
C ILE A 77 4.31 3.95 12.75
N ARG A 78 4.22 2.87 11.96
CA ARG A 78 5.38 2.05 11.56
C ARG A 78 6.35 2.82 10.64
N PHE A 79 5.89 3.89 9.98
CA PHE A 79 6.69 4.68 9.05
C PHE A 79 7.25 5.97 9.66
N VAL A 80 6.78 6.37 10.84
CA VAL A 80 7.23 7.60 11.50
C VAL A 80 8.57 7.32 12.19
N LYS A 81 9.67 7.64 11.49
CA LYS A 81 11.05 7.49 11.99
C LYS A 81 11.73 8.87 12.07
N PRO A 82 11.55 9.63 13.16
CA PRO A 82 12.19 10.93 13.34
C PRO A 82 13.66 10.74 13.68
N ASP A 83 14.47 10.49 12.66
CA ASP A 83 15.91 10.27 12.78
C ASP A 83 16.66 11.34 11.98
N PHE A 84 17.16 12.35 12.69
CA PHE A 84 17.92 13.45 12.10
C PHE A 84 19.29 13.01 11.59
N ASP A 85 19.86 11.93 12.12
CA ASP A 85 21.17 11.45 11.67
C ASP A 85 21.11 10.95 10.21
N ARG A 86 19.94 10.50 9.75
CA ARG A 86 19.72 10.15 8.34
C ARG A 86 20.01 11.30 7.37
N ILE A 87 19.82 12.55 7.78
CA ILE A 87 20.03 13.72 6.91
C ILE A 87 21.40 14.37 7.11
N LYS A 88 22.20 13.93 8.09
CA LYS A 88 23.58 14.43 8.25
C LYS A 88 24.51 13.95 7.13
N ASN A 89 24.22 12.78 6.57
CA ASN A 89 25.07 12.12 5.58
C ASN A 89 24.58 12.27 4.14
N ILE A 90 23.52 13.06 3.90
CA ILE A 90 23.04 13.33 2.55
C ILE A 90 23.73 14.56 1.97
N GLY A 91 24.16 14.48 0.71
CA GLY A 91 24.60 15.66 -0.03
C GLY A 91 23.41 16.55 -0.34
N PHE A 92 23.43 17.80 0.11
CA PHE A 92 22.40 18.77 -0.22
C PHE A 92 22.64 19.35 -1.61
N LYS A 93 21.55 19.47 -2.39
CA LYS A 93 21.59 20.18 -3.66
C LYS A 93 21.61 21.69 -3.40
N ASP A 94 22.27 22.44 -4.27
CA ASP A 94 22.35 23.91 -4.17
C ASP A 94 20.97 24.59 -4.10
N ASN A 95 19.94 23.97 -4.69
CA ASN A 95 18.57 24.48 -4.70
C ASN A 95 17.62 23.80 -3.69
N VAL A 96 18.14 23.14 -2.65
CA VAL A 96 17.28 22.46 -1.67
C VAL A 96 16.30 23.43 -0.98
N GLU A 97 16.76 24.63 -0.62
CA GLU A 97 15.95 25.67 0.01
C GLU A 97 14.82 26.18 -0.90
N GLU A 98 15.10 26.43 -2.18
CA GLU A 98 14.09 26.83 -3.18
C GLU A 98 12.99 25.76 -3.31
N ARG A 99 13.38 24.48 -3.35
CA ARG A 99 12.44 23.36 -3.45
C ARG A 99 11.58 23.23 -2.18
N MET A 100 12.16 23.46 -1.01
CA MET A 100 11.42 23.47 0.26
C MET A 100 10.41 24.62 0.29
N GLN A 101 10.79 25.83 -0.11
CA GLN A 101 9.88 26.97 -0.18
C GLN A 101 8.66 26.67 -1.06
N ARG A 102 8.86 26.07 -2.23
CA ARG A 102 7.76 25.66 -3.13
C ARG A 102 6.88 24.53 -2.61
N TRP A 103 7.32 23.80 -1.58
CA TRP A 103 6.55 22.69 -0.98
C TRP A 103 5.64 23.15 0.16
N TYR A 104 6.04 24.21 0.87
CA TYR A 104 5.28 24.76 2.00
C TYR A 104 4.15 25.71 1.59
N TYR A 105 4.10 26.11 0.31
CA TYR A 105 3.04 26.93 -0.30
C TYR A 105 2.27 26.10 -1.33
#